data_AF-A0AAP3A8Y4-F1
#
_entry.id   AF-A0AAP3A8Y4-F1
#
_cell.length_a   1.000
_cell.length_b   1.000
_cell.length_c   1.000
_cell.angle_alpha   90.00
_cell.angle_beta   90.00
_cell.angle_gamma   90.00
#
_symmetry.space_group_name_H-M   'P 1'
#
loop_
_entity.id
_entity.type
_entity.pdbx_description
1 polymer ?
#
loop_
_entity_poly.entity_id
_entity_poly.type
_entity_poly.pdbx_seq_one_letter_code
_entity_poly.pdbx_strand_id
1 'polypeptide(L)' 'TGEITYGLERLAMYIQGVDSVYDLVWSDGPLGKTTYGDVFHQNEVEQSTYNFEYADVDFLFTCFEQFEKEAQQLLAL' A
#
# COMPACT_ATOMS: atom_id res chain seq x y z
N THR A 1 -25.53 -7.38 -0.53
CA THR A 1 -24.49 -7.51 -1.57
C THR A 1 -23.34 -8.32 -0.98
N GLY A 2 -22.63 -9.12 -1.78
CA GLY A 2 -21.44 -9.83 -1.34
C GLY A 2 -20.19 -9.17 -1.91
N GLU A 3 -19.23 -8.82 -1.06
CA GLU A 3 -17.89 -8.37 -1.47
C GLU A 3 -16.90 -9.54 -1.33
N ILE A 4 -16.02 -9.69 -2.32
CA ILE A 4 -14.92 -10.66 -2.29
C ILE A 4 -13.63 -9.91 -2.64
N THR A 5 -12.65 -9.96 -1.72
CA THR A 5 -11.37 -9.22 -1.84
C THR A 5 -10.21 -10.20 -1.80
N TYR A 6 -9.39 -10.22 -2.86
CA TYR A 6 -8.25 -11.12 -3.00
C TYR A 6 -6.95 -10.42 -2.62
N GLY A 7 -6.13 -11.07 -1.79
CA GLY A 7 -4.74 -10.66 -1.57
C GLY A 7 -3.87 -11.13 -2.73
N LEU A 8 -3.66 -10.25 -3.72
CA LEU A 8 -3.00 -10.59 -4.98
C LEU A 8 -1.57 -11.09 -4.77
N GLU A 9 -0.81 -10.44 -3.90
CA GLU A 9 0.58 -10.77 -3.59
C GLU A 9 0.67 -12.19 -3.03
N ARG A 10 -0.22 -12.54 -2.08
CA ARG A 10 -0.22 -13.87 -1.46
C ARG A 10 -0.60 -14.96 -2.46
N LEU A 11 -1.58 -14.70 -3.34
CA LEU A 11 -1.94 -15.63 -4.39
C LEU A 11 -0.80 -15.82 -5.40
N ALA A 12 -0.17 -14.72 -5.81
CA ALA A 12 0.94 -14.74 -6.75
C ALA A 12 2.18 -15.44 -6.16
N MET A 13 2.51 -15.22 -4.88
CA MET A 13 3.56 -15.96 -4.17
C MET A 13 3.31 -17.47 -4.19
N TYR A 14 2.06 -17.90 -3.93
CA TYR A 14 1.68 -19.31 -3.99
C TYR A 14 1.81 -19.89 -5.41
N ILE A 15 1.37 -19.15 -6.43
CA ILE A 15 1.44 -19.57 -7.83
C ILE A 15 2.89 -19.64 -8.32
N GLN A 16 3.73 -18.68 -7.93
CA GLN A 16 5.13 -18.59 -8.33
C GLN A 16 6.09 -19.43 -7.45
N GLY A 17 5.61 -19.95 -6.32
CA GLY A 17 6.39 -20.79 -5.41
C GLY A 17 7.50 -20.05 -4.67
N VAL A 18 7.25 -18.79 -4.29
CA VAL A 18 8.20 -17.94 -3.56
C VAL A 18 7.72 -17.64 -2.14
N ASP A 19 8.65 -17.61 -1.17
CA ASP A 19 8.34 -17.43 0.25
C ASP A 19 8.34 -15.96 0.70
N SER A 20 8.95 -15.07 -0.10
CA SER A 20 8.99 -13.62 0.15
C SER A 20 8.24 -12.88 -0.95
N VAL A 21 7.47 -11.86 -0.56
CA VAL A 21 6.79 -10.98 -1.52
C VAL A 21 7.80 -10.25 -2.41
N TYR A 22 8.98 -9.93 -1.91
CA TYR A 22 10.00 -9.19 -2.65
C TYR A 22 10.62 -10.01 -3.79
N ASP A 23 10.59 -11.34 -3.71
CA ASP A 23 11.11 -12.24 -4.74
C ASP A 23 10.10 -12.52 -5.87
N LEU A 24 8.85 -12.06 -5.71
CA LEU A 24 7.80 -12.22 -6.69
C LEU A 24 8.19 -11.53 -8.00
N VAL A 25 8.09 -12.23 -9.12
CA VAL A 25 8.32 -11.66 -10.45
C VAL A 25 7.12 -10.81 -10.83
N TRP A 26 7.34 -9.49 -10.89
CA TRP A 26 6.35 -8.49 -11.29
C TRP A 26 6.15 -8.49 -12.81
N SER A 27 7.25 -8.55 -13.56
CA SER A 27 7.23 -8.67 -15.02
C SER A 27 8.47 -9.42 -15.53
N ASP A 28 8.29 -10.24 -16.55
CA ASP A 28 9.37 -10.91 -17.28
C ASP A 28 9.30 -10.49 -18.75
N GLY A 29 10.27 -9.68 -19.18
CA GLY A 29 10.25 -9.03 -20.49
C GLY A 29 11.61 -8.99 -21.19
N PRO A 30 11.70 -8.34 -22.35
CA PRO A 30 12.93 -8.28 -23.16
C PRO A 30 14.13 -7.64 -22.45
N LEU A 31 13.88 -6.89 -21.38
CA LEU A 31 14.89 -6.21 -20.56
C LEU A 31 15.28 -7.01 -19.30
N GLY A 32 14.77 -8.23 -19.17
CA GLY A 32 14.96 -9.09 -18.01
C GLY A 32 13.75 -9.14 -17.09
N LYS A 33 13.95 -9.77 -15.93
CA LYS A 33 12.94 -9.90 -14.88
C LYS A 33 13.00 -8.69 -13.95
N THR A 34 11.84 -8.15 -13.63
CA THR A 34 11.64 -7.17 -12.56
C THR A 34 10.87 -7.86 -11.44
N THR A 35 11.38 -7.76 -10.23
CA THR A 35 10.74 -8.30 -9.03
C THR A 35 9.87 -7.24 -8.35
N TYR A 36 8.97 -7.67 -7.45
CA TYR A 36 8.21 -6.77 -6.60
C TYR A 36 9.15 -5.94 -5.72
N GLY A 37 10.26 -6.53 -5.26
CA GLY A 37 11.29 -5.84 -4.49
C GLY A 37 11.89 -4.65 -5.24
N ASP A 38 12.19 -4.82 -6.53
CA ASP A 38 12.75 -3.75 -7.36
C ASP A 38 11.82 -2.52 -7.47
N VAL A 39 10.50 -2.74 -7.33
CA VAL A 39 9.49 -1.69 -7.49
C VAL A 39 9.09 -1.07 -6.15
N PHE A 40 8.88 -1.89 -5.12
CA PHE A 40 8.19 -1.47 -3.89
C PHE A 40 9.02 -1.53 -2.62
N HIS A 41 10.18 -2.22 -2.59
CA HIS A 41 10.94 -2.36 -1.36
C HIS A 41 11.37 -1.00 -0.78
N GLN A 42 11.85 -0.07 -1.63
CA GLN A 42 12.22 1.26 -1.17
C GLN A 42 11.03 2.04 -0.61
N ASN A 43 9.87 1.94 -1.28
CA ASN A 43 8.64 2.57 -0.81
C ASN A 43 8.21 2.02 0.55
N GLU A 44 8.26 0.70 0.76
CA GLU A 44 7.92 0.09 2.05
C GLU A 44 8.83 0.57 3.17
N VAL A 45 10.15 0.68 2.92
CA VAL A 45 11.11 1.22 3.89
C VAL A 45 10.80 2.69 4.21
N GLU A 46 10.63 3.53 3.20
CA GLU A 46 10.38 4.96 3.37
C GLU A 46 9.04 5.23 4.06
N GLN A 47 7.97 4.55 3.64
CA GLN A 47 6.64 4.71 4.22
C GLN A 47 6.60 4.19 5.67
N SER A 48 7.20 3.05 5.95
CA SER A 48 7.31 2.55 7.32
C SER A 48 8.07 3.55 8.21
N THR A 49 9.20 4.06 7.72
CA THR A 49 10.02 5.04 8.43
C THR A 49 9.23 6.32 8.70
N TYR A 50 8.53 6.84 7.69
CA TYR A 50 7.66 8.01 7.87
C TYR A 50 6.57 7.74 8.91
N ASN A 51 5.81 6.65 8.74
CA ASN A 51 4.66 6.34 9.58
C ASN A 51 5.04 6.11 11.05
N PHE A 52 6.19 5.50 11.32
CA PHE A 52 6.60 5.18 12.69
C PHE A 52 7.47 6.26 13.35
N GLU A 53 8.26 7.01 12.57
CA GLU A 53 9.31 7.88 13.14
C GLU A 53 9.12 9.37 12.83
N TYR A 54 8.52 9.73 11.70
CA TYR A 54 8.52 11.12 11.21
C TYR A 54 7.14 11.75 11.02
N ALA A 55 6.06 10.98 11.13
CA ALA A 55 4.71 11.48 10.94
C ALA A 55 4.40 12.61 11.94
N ASP A 56 3.96 13.76 11.42
CA ASP A 56 3.48 14.88 12.25
C ASP A 56 2.07 14.56 12.73
N VAL A 57 1.99 13.98 13.92
CA VAL A 57 0.73 13.49 14.51
C VAL A 57 -0.26 14.64 14.76
N ASP A 58 0.21 15.80 15.21
CA ASP A 58 -0.65 16.94 15.52
C ASP A 58 -1.29 17.52 14.24
N PHE A 59 -0.49 17.61 13.17
CA PHE A 59 -1.00 17.98 11.85
C PHE A 59 -2.02 16.96 11.32
N LEU A 60 -1.74 15.66 11.43
CA LEU A 60 -2.64 14.60 10.97
C LEU A 60 -3.99 14.61 11.70
N PHE A 61 -4.03 14.89 13.00
CA PHE A 61 -5.28 15.09 13.73
C PHE A 61 -6.07 16.29 13.22
N THR A 62 -5.39 17.41 12.94
CA THR A 62 -6.02 18.60 12.37
C THR A 62 -6.64 18.29 11.00
N CYS A 63 -5.94 17.54 10.15
CA CYS A 63 -6.47 17.11 8.86
C CYS A 63 -7.71 16.23 9.01
N PHE A 64 -7.67 15.26 9.94
CA PHE A 64 -8.80 14.36 10.19
C PHE A 64 -10.07 15.14 10.60
N GLU A 65 -9.95 16.05 11.56
CA GLU A 65 -11.07 16.88 12.02
C GLU A 65 -11.67 17.72 10.88
N GLN A 66 -10.81 18.30 10.04
CA GLN A 66 -11.26 19.11 8.92
C GLN A 66 -11.98 18.25 7.86
N PHE A 67 -11.47 17.06 7.53
CA PHE A 67 -12.12 16.16 6.58
C PHE A 67 -13.46 15.64 7.10
N GLU A 68 -13.55 15.29 8.38
CA GLU A 68 -14.81 14.86 9.01
C GLU A 68 -15.86 15.97 8.94
N LYS A 69 -15.48 17.20 9.31
CA LYS A 69 -16.37 18.36 9.28
C LYS A 69 -16.93 18.61 7.89
N GLU A 70 -16.08 18.63 6.86
CA GLU A 70 -16.53 18.83 5.47
C GLU A 70 -17.47 17.70 5.00
N ALA A 71 -17.15 16.45 5.35
CA ALA A 71 -18.02 15.32 5.02
C ALA A 71 -19.41 15.47 5.66
N GLN A 72 -19.48 15.88 6.94
CA GLN A 72 -20.76 16.13 7.62
C GLN A 72 -21.55 17.26 6.99
N GLN A 73 -20.88 18.34 6.57
CA GLN A 73 -21.55 19.45 5.87
C GLN A 73 -22.16 19.01 4.54
N LEU A 74 -21.43 18.22 3.74
CA LEU A 74 -21.92 17.71 2.47
C LEU A 74 -23.09 16.73 2.62
N LEU A 75 -23.09 15.93 3.69
CA LEU A 75 -24.20 15.03 4.00
C LEU A 75 -25.47 15.76 4.48
N ALA A 76 -25.34 17.00 4.96
CA ALA A 76 -26.45 17.81 5.45
C ALA A 76 -27.09 18.72 4.38
N LEU A 77 -26.56 18.69 3.14
CA LEU A 77 -27.20 19.29 1.96
C LEU A 77 -28.43 18.49 1.52
#